data_AF-A0A2V9YZK8-F1
#
_entry.id   AF-A0A2V9YZK8-F1
#
_cell.length_a   1.000
_cell.length_b   1.000
_cell.length_c   1.000
_cell.angle_alpha   90.00
_cell.angle_beta   90.00
_cell.angle_gamma   90.00
#
_symmetry.space_group_name_H-M   'P 1'
#
loop_
_entity.id
_entity.type
_entity.pdbx_description
1 polymer ?
#
loop_
_entity_poly.entity_id
_entity_poly.type
_entity_poly.pdbx_seq_one_letter_code
_entity_poly.pdbx_strand_id
1 'polypeptide(L)'
;MKLSRRSLGKRCMAMLAVSAVPLDIWDALEMTAFSAAPQQQNSSGPPKFVVEDFSKVFDPAYLGNGLIGIRPGPNPLARAQTCVSGFVFAHIPFRVESLSPAPYPFETDIRVNEISLLKHPDLLKTRRQTLDMKCGELLTELVFAPGTGVRLAIEVLQYACRSVPSLLCQEIRLTPSADTEIEFVVRIDN
;
A
#
# COMPACT_ATOMS: atom_id res chain seq x y z
N MET A 1 34.52 -9.49 5.01
CA MET A 1 33.08 -9.80 5.13
C MET A 1 32.47 -9.66 3.74
N LYS A 2 32.10 -10.77 3.10
CA LYS A 2 31.74 -10.85 1.66
C LYS A 2 30.30 -10.38 1.43
N LEU A 3 30.14 -9.31 0.67
CA LEU A 3 28.85 -8.78 0.21
C LEU A 3 28.32 -9.65 -0.95
N SER A 4 27.12 -10.20 -0.78
CA SER A 4 26.39 -10.96 -1.80
C SER A 4 25.76 -10.00 -2.81
N ARG A 5 26.23 -10.09 -4.07
CA ARG A 5 25.68 -9.35 -5.21
C ARG A 5 24.39 -10.02 -5.68
N ARG A 6 23.31 -9.23 -5.75
CA ARG A 6 22.01 -9.64 -6.31
C ARG A 6 22.20 -10.12 -7.75
N SER A 7 21.68 -11.30 -8.04
CA SER A 7 21.69 -11.94 -9.35
C SER A 7 20.77 -11.20 -10.32
N LEU A 8 21.35 -10.26 -11.06
CA LEU A 8 20.81 -9.76 -12.32
C LEU A 8 21.26 -10.72 -13.42
N GLY A 9 20.32 -11.25 -14.19
CA GLY A 9 20.62 -11.91 -15.47
C GLY A 9 20.52 -13.43 -15.48
N LYS A 10 19.33 -13.94 -15.79
CA LYS A 10 19.15 -15.21 -16.52
C LYS A 10 17.87 -15.12 -17.34
N ARG A 11 17.96 -14.42 -18.48
CA ARG A 11 17.08 -14.57 -19.67
C ARG A 11 17.56 -13.62 -20.78
N CYS A 12 18.72 -13.94 -21.33
CA CYS A 12 19.16 -13.49 -22.64
C CYS A 12 20.32 -14.38 -23.07
N MET A 13 20.06 -15.36 -23.92
CA MET A 13 21.00 -15.95 -24.89
C MET A 13 20.16 -16.85 -25.80
N ALA A 14 19.74 -16.27 -26.93
CA ALA A 14 19.40 -17.04 -28.11
C ALA A 14 20.64 -17.03 -29.00
N MET A 15 21.15 -18.21 -29.37
CA MET A 15 21.45 -18.61 -30.76
C MET A 15 22.44 -19.79 -30.83
N LEU A 16 22.03 -20.76 -31.66
CA LEU A 16 22.82 -21.68 -32.49
C LEU A 16 23.54 -22.88 -31.86
N ALA A 17 22.93 -24.06 -32.04
CA ALA A 17 23.63 -25.22 -32.60
C ALA A 17 22.62 -26.11 -33.36
N VAL A 18 22.91 -26.34 -34.64
CA VAL A 18 22.22 -27.25 -35.56
C VAL A 18 22.86 -28.63 -35.45
N SER A 19 22.07 -29.70 -35.23
CA SER A 19 22.23 -31.00 -35.90
C SER A 19 21.21 -32.05 -35.43
N ALA A 20 20.30 -32.42 -36.35
CA ALA A 20 19.86 -33.76 -36.75
C ALA A 20 19.21 -34.77 -35.74
N VAL A 21 18.06 -35.31 -36.21
CA VAL A 21 17.40 -36.62 -35.96
C VAL A 21 16.36 -36.69 -34.79
N PRO A 22 15.21 -37.39 -34.94
CA PRO A 22 14.11 -37.23 -35.90
C PRO A 22 12.77 -36.93 -35.19
N LEU A 23 11.73 -36.63 -35.98
CA LEU A 23 10.34 -36.49 -35.54
C LEU A 23 9.81 -37.81 -34.98
N ASP A 24 9.34 -37.79 -33.73
CA ASP A 24 8.15 -38.47 -33.19
C ASP A 24 8.16 -38.31 -31.66
N ILE A 25 6.98 -38.36 -31.03
CA ILE A 25 6.69 -38.07 -29.60
C ILE A 25 6.23 -36.61 -29.36
N TRP A 26 5.06 -36.26 -29.91
CA TRP A 26 4.26 -35.11 -29.46
C TRP A 26 2.83 -35.47 -29.05
N ASP A 27 2.55 -36.74 -28.84
CA ASP A 27 1.30 -37.19 -28.25
C ASP A 27 1.57 -37.85 -26.90
N ALA A 28 0.93 -37.30 -25.85
CA ALA A 28 0.90 -37.74 -24.46
C ALA A 28 2.03 -37.26 -23.53
N LEU A 29 1.93 -36.01 -23.06
CA LEU A 29 2.15 -35.67 -21.64
C LEU A 29 1.50 -34.32 -21.28
N GLU A 30 0.56 -34.37 -20.33
CA GLU A 30 0.07 -33.29 -19.45
C GLU A 30 -0.74 -32.15 -20.11
N MET A 31 -2.03 -32.34 -20.36
CA MET A 31 -3.12 -32.04 -19.40
C MET A 31 -2.75 -31.22 -18.15
N THR A 32 -3.50 -30.11 -18.03
CA THR A 32 -3.96 -29.42 -16.80
C THR A 32 -2.98 -28.54 -16.03
N ALA A 33 -3.03 -27.25 -16.35
CA ALA A 33 -3.46 -26.15 -15.45
C ALA A 33 -2.68 -24.87 -15.75
N PHE A 34 -2.95 -24.25 -16.90
CA PHE A 34 -2.67 -22.82 -17.04
C PHE A 34 -3.60 -22.10 -16.07
N SER A 35 -3.03 -21.71 -14.93
CA SER A 35 -3.63 -20.80 -13.96
C SER A 35 -4.19 -19.59 -14.71
N ALA A 36 -5.51 -19.43 -14.66
CA ALA A 36 -6.17 -18.26 -15.21
C ALA A 36 -5.56 -17.01 -14.57
N ALA A 37 -4.94 -16.17 -15.40
CA ALA A 37 -4.61 -14.81 -15.00
C ALA A 37 -5.91 -14.13 -14.54
N PRO A 38 -5.90 -13.34 -13.44
CA PRO A 38 -7.08 -12.61 -13.02
C PRO A 38 -7.54 -11.74 -14.20
N GLN A 39 -8.79 -11.95 -14.63
CA GLN A 39 -9.39 -11.18 -15.71
C GLN A 39 -9.39 -9.71 -15.32
N GLN A 40 -8.54 -8.91 -15.96
CA GLN A 40 -8.67 -7.46 -15.96
C GLN A 40 -10.02 -7.12 -16.58
N GLN A 41 -10.94 -6.63 -15.75
CA GLN A 41 -12.16 -5.99 -16.24
C GLN A 41 -11.75 -4.78 -17.08
N ASN A 42 -12.04 -4.83 -18.39
CA ASN A 42 -11.88 -3.72 -19.31
C ASN A 42 -12.82 -2.57 -18.93
N SER A 43 -12.38 -1.76 -17.97
CA SER A 43 -12.91 -0.41 -17.79
C SER A 43 -12.13 0.52 -18.72
N SER A 44 -12.83 1.29 -19.54
CA SER A 44 -12.25 2.23 -20.52
C SER A 44 -11.61 3.48 -19.88
N GLY A 45 -11.20 3.39 -18.60
CA GLY A 45 -10.66 4.49 -17.81
C GLY A 45 -9.27 4.18 -17.24
N PRO A 46 -8.62 5.17 -16.59
CA PRO A 46 -7.36 4.95 -15.88
C PRO A 46 -7.51 3.78 -14.89
N PRO A 47 -6.46 2.95 -14.74
CA PRO A 47 -6.55 1.77 -13.90
C PRO A 47 -6.81 2.14 -12.45
N LYS A 48 -7.57 1.29 -11.75
CA LYS A 48 -7.67 1.32 -10.29
C LYS A 48 -6.85 0.18 -9.72
N PHE A 49 -5.98 0.47 -8.78
CA PHE A 49 -5.26 -0.56 -8.05
C PHE A 49 -6.04 -0.88 -6.78
N VAL A 50 -6.46 -2.13 -6.65
CA VAL A 50 -7.31 -2.58 -5.54
C VAL A 50 -6.60 -3.69 -4.78
N VAL A 51 -6.54 -3.56 -3.47
CA VAL A 51 -6.06 -4.59 -2.55
C VAL A 51 -7.16 -4.89 -1.54
N GLU A 52 -7.53 -6.16 -1.41
CA GLU A 52 -8.56 -6.64 -0.47
C GLU A 52 -8.01 -7.67 0.52
N ASP A 53 -6.90 -8.34 0.17
CA ASP A 53 -6.24 -9.34 1.01
C ASP A 53 -4.93 -8.79 1.58
N PHE A 54 -4.98 -8.30 2.81
CA PHE A 54 -3.84 -7.77 3.56
C PHE A 54 -3.08 -8.84 4.36
N SER A 55 -3.46 -10.13 4.23
CA SER A 55 -2.72 -11.24 4.86
C SER A 55 -1.46 -11.63 4.08
N LYS A 56 -1.41 -11.26 2.80
CA LYS A 56 -0.27 -11.49 1.91
C LYS A 56 0.62 -10.26 1.85
N VAL A 57 1.86 -10.46 1.41
CA VAL A 57 2.73 -9.35 1.02
C VAL A 57 2.07 -8.61 -0.13
N PHE A 58 1.84 -7.31 0.06
CA PHE A 58 1.30 -6.41 -0.96
C PHE A 58 2.21 -5.19 -1.07
N ASP A 59 2.18 -4.56 -2.24
CA ASP A 59 2.88 -3.30 -2.46
C ASP A 59 1.95 -2.15 -2.05
N PRO A 60 2.29 -1.39 -0.99
CA PRO A 60 1.46 -0.28 -0.56
C PRO A 60 1.45 0.84 -1.61
N ALA A 61 0.33 1.54 -1.69
CA ALA A 61 0.21 2.73 -2.53
C ALA A 61 1.13 3.83 -2.00
N TYR A 62 1.84 4.50 -2.92
CA TYR A 62 2.58 5.71 -2.61
C TYR A 62 1.77 6.91 -3.12
N LEU A 63 1.59 7.91 -2.27
CA LEU A 63 0.95 9.16 -2.65
C LEU A 63 2.00 10.24 -2.69
N GLY A 64 1.98 11.05 -3.74
CA GLY A 64 2.88 12.18 -3.83
C GLY A 64 2.54 13.11 -4.97
N ASN A 65 3.07 14.33 -4.87
CA ASN A 65 2.86 15.41 -5.83
C ASN A 65 4.19 15.99 -6.37
N GLY A 66 5.29 15.26 -6.19
CA GLY A 66 6.65 15.68 -6.55
C GLY A 66 7.39 16.46 -5.46
N LEU A 67 6.67 17.13 -4.55
CA LEU A 67 7.27 17.79 -3.39
C LEU A 67 7.20 16.90 -2.14
N ILE A 68 6.01 16.41 -1.79
CA ILE A 68 5.80 15.56 -0.62
C ILE A 68 5.40 14.16 -1.08
N GLY A 69 5.97 13.14 -0.44
CA GLY A 69 5.62 11.74 -0.65
C GLY A 69 5.28 11.06 0.67
N ILE A 70 4.19 10.28 0.69
CA ILE A 70 3.83 9.39 1.79
C ILE A 70 3.62 7.96 1.29
N ARG A 71 3.87 6.99 2.16
CA ARG A 71 3.63 5.56 1.90
C ARG A 71 2.67 4.98 2.95
N PRO A 72 1.35 5.24 2.85
CA PRO A 72 0.37 4.67 3.77
C PRO A 72 0.44 3.14 3.78
N GLY A 73 0.39 2.55 4.97
CA GLY A 73 0.28 1.09 5.12
C GLY A 73 -1.17 0.59 4.97
N PRO A 74 -1.46 -0.65 5.40
CA PRO A 74 -2.82 -1.18 5.50
C PRO A 74 -3.74 -0.31 6.37
N ASN A 75 -3.17 0.24 7.45
CA ASN A 75 -3.83 1.21 8.30
C ASN A 75 -3.27 2.61 7.98
N PRO A 76 -4.00 3.46 7.24
CA PRO A 76 -3.56 4.81 6.88
C PRO A 76 -3.64 5.81 8.04
N LEU A 77 -4.17 5.39 9.20
CA LEU A 77 -4.22 6.18 10.43
C LEU A 77 -3.00 5.95 11.32
N ALA A 78 -2.22 4.90 11.06
CA ALA A 78 -0.97 4.64 11.76
C ALA A 78 0.19 5.40 11.09
N ARG A 79 1.23 5.68 11.87
CA ARG A 79 2.49 6.26 11.36
C ARG A 79 3.00 5.53 10.12
N ALA A 80 3.52 6.30 9.18
CA ALA A 80 4.05 5.78 7.94
C ALA A 80 5.22 6.62 7.43
N GLN A 81 5.89 6.17 6.36
CA GLN A 81 7.03 6.90 5.82
C GLN A 81 6.55 8.16 5.10
N THR A 82 7.19 9.29 5.42
CA THR A 82 7.05 10.56 4.70
C THR A 82 8.41 11.06 4.27
N CYS A 83 8.47 11.67 3.09
CA CYS A 83 9.63 12.39 2.62
C CYS A 83 9.21 13.72 1.99
N VAL A 84 10.13 14.69 2.02
CA VAL A 84 9.99 15.98 1.35
C VAL A 84 11.19 16.17 0.44
N SER A 85 10.92 16.34 -0.85
CA SER A 85 11.92 16.63 -1.86
C SER A 85 12.71 17.89 -1.51
N GLY A 86 14.03 17.85 -1.69
CA GLY A 86 14.95 18.94 -1.35
C GLY A 86 15.59 18.83 0.04
N PHE A 87 15.10 17.93 0.90
CA PHE A 87 15.76 17.60 2.17
C PHE A 87 16.52 16.29 2.04
N VAL A 88 17.85 16.38 2.19
CA VAL A 88 18.76 15.23 2.08
C VAL A 88 19.65 15.12 3.31
N PHE A 89 20.10 13.90 3.60
CA PHE A 89 21.08 13.63 4.63
C PHE A 89 22.10 12.59 4.15
N ALA A 90 23.27 12.55 4.79
CA ALA A 90 24.25 11.51 4.55
C ALA A 90 23.87 10.24 5.32
N HIS A 91 23.51 9.17 4.60
CA HIS A 91 23.14 7.90 5.22
C HIS A 91 24.34 7.27 5.93
N ILE A 92 24.35 7.25 7.27
CA ILE A 92 25.53 6.96 8.10
C ILE A 92 26.23 5.64 7.71
N PRO A 93 25.54 4.48 7.61
CA PRO A 93 26.18 3.23 7.22
C PRO A 93 26.80 3.20 5.81
N PHE A 94 26.18 3.92 4.85
CA PHE A 94 26.52 3.78 3.43
C PHE A 94 27.27 4.98 2.87
N ARG A 95 27.33 6.10 3.61
CA ARG A 95 27.96 7.36 3.24
C ARG A 95 27.52 7.87 1.86
N VAL A 96 26.25 7.65 1.54
CA VAL A 96 25.60 8.16 0.33
C VAL A 96 24.54 9.19 0.71
N GLU A 97 24.28 10.14 -0.18
CA GLU A 97 23.16 11.05 -0.04
C GLU A 97 21.84 10.26 -0.09
N SER A 98 20.90 10.61 0.76
CA SER A 98 19.58 9.98 0.85
C SER A 98 18.52 11.00 1.23
N LEU A 99 17.27 10.75 0.84
CA LEU A 99 16.14 11.59 1.24
C LEU A 99 15.99 11.58 2.76
N SER A 100 15.90 12.77 3.36
CA SER A 100 15.64 12.88 4.79
C SER A 100 14.23 12.38 5.09
N PRO A 101 14.06 11.49 6.10
CA PRO A 101 12.73 11.18 6.60
C PRO A 101 12.10 12.46 7.16
N ALA A 102 10.82 12.64 6.92
CA ALA A 102 10.01 13.71 7.49
C ALA A 102 8.92 13.12 8.38
N PRO A 103 8.39 13.91 9.34
CA PRO A 103 7.21 13.55 10.11
C PRO A 103 5.98 13.17 9.26
N TYR A 104 5.29 12.09 9.62
CA TYR A 104 4.00 11.68 9.09
C TYR A 104 2.88 12.55 9.66
N PRO A 105 2.09 13.22 8.78
CA PRO A 105 1.13 14.22 9.22
C PRO A 105 -0.26 13.65 9.58
N PHE A 106 -0.51 12.35 9.37
CA PHE A 106 -1.85 11.76 9.44
C PHE A 106 -2.00 10.69 10.53
N GLU A 107 -1.10 10.63 11.50
CA GLU A 107 -1.30 9.71 12.62
C GLU A 107 -2.56 10.12 13.39
N THR A 108 -3.56 9.25 13.42
CA THR A 108 -4.84 9.53 14.07
C THR A 108 -5.31 8.31 14.85
N ASP A 109 -5.40 8.45 16.16
CA ASP A 109 -5.99 7.43 17.02
C ASP A 109 -7.48 7.70 17.19
N ILE A 110 -8.30 6.75 16.75
CA ILE A 110 -9.75 6.79 16.96
C ILE A 110 -10.05 5.89 18.15
N ARG A 111 -10.73 6.45 19.16
CA ARG A 111 -11.09 5.72 20.37
C ARG A 111 -12.60 5.64 20.52
N VAL A 112 -13.04 4.46 20.92
CA VAL A 112 -14.45 4.17 21.21
C VAL A 112 -14.48 3.51 22.58
N ASN A 113 -15.22 4.09 23.53
CA ASN A 113 -15.25 3.62 24.92
C ASN A 113 -13.84 3.42 25.51
N GLU A 114 -12.96 4.41 25.34
CA GLU A 114 -11.54 4.40 25.78
C GLU A 114 -10.63 3.38 25.07
N ILE A 115 -11.17 2.52 24.20
CA ILE A 115 -10.39 1.52 23.47
C ILE A 115 -9.82 2.18 22.20
N SER A 116 -8.49 2.24 22.16
CA SER A 116 -7.72 2.83 21.06
C SER A 116 -7.52 1.87 19.89
N LEU A 117 -7.87 2.35 18.69
CA LEU A 117 -7.60 1.65 17.43
C LEU A 117 -6.10 1.43 17.21
N LEU A 118 -5.24 2.40 17.53
CA LEU A 118 -3.79 2.26 17.32
C LEU A 118 -3.11 1.35 18.34
N LYS A 119 -3.63 1.25 19.57
CA LYS A 119 -3.10 0.34 20.61
C LYS A 119 -3.60 -1.10 20.47
N HIS A 120 -4.76 -1.31 19.83
CA HIS A 120 -5.38 -2.61 19.61
C HIS A 120 -5.56 -2.91 18.11
N PRO A 121 -4.46 -3.06 17.35
CA PRO A 121 -4.52 -3.27 15.90
C PRO A 121 -5.20 -4.58 15.51
N ASP A 122 -5.28 -5.56 16.40
CA ASP A 122 -5.99 -6.83 16.25
C ASP A 122 -7.52 -6.65 16.15
N LEU A 123 -8.04 -5.56 16.70
CA LEU A 123 -9.46 -5.18 16.65
C LEU A 123 -9.81 -4.38 15.39
N LEU A 124 -8.80 -4.03 14.58
CA LEU A 124 -8.94 -3.32 13.31
C LEU A 124 -8.75 -4.29 12.13
N LYS A 125 -9.64 -4.22 11.16
CA LYS A 125 -9.51 -4.97 9.90
C LYS A 125 -9.59 -4.03 8.71
N THR A 126 -8.49 -3.91 7.97
CA THR A 126 -8.51 -3.31 6.63
C THR A 126 -9.23 -4.23 5.67
N ARG A 127 -10.27 -3.72 5.02
CA ARG A 127 -11.13 -4.48 4.11
C ARG A 127 -10.71 -4.32 2.68
N ARG A 128 -10.44 -3.07 2.30
CA ARG A 128 -10.14 -2.71 0.92
C ARG A 128 -9.33 -1.44 0.90
N GLN A 129 -8.40 -1.38 -0.04
CA GLN A 129 -7.68 -0.17 -0.38
C GLN A 129 -7.71 0.00 -1.89
N THR A 130 -8.17 1.15 -2.36
CA THR A 130 -8.34 1.47 -3.77
C THR A 130 -7.58 2.75 -4.09
N LEU A 131 -6.54 2.65 -4.93
CA LEU A 131 -5.87 3.81 -5.53
C LEU A 131 -6.50 4.09 -6.89
N ASP A 132 -7.13 5.25 -7.03
CA ASP A 132 -7.68 5.72 -8.30
C ASP A 132 -6.62 6.54 -9.06
N MET A 133 -6.10 5.97 -10.15
CA MET A 133 -5.05 6.64 -10.94
C MET A 133 -5.55 7.85 -11.73
N LYS A 134 -6.88 8.06 -11.82
CA LYS A 134 -7.45 9.24 -12.48
C LYS A 134 -7.20 10.51 -11.65
N CYS A 135 -7.39 10.44 -10.34
CA CYS A 135 -7.27 11.58 -9.41
C CYS A 135 -6.07 11.49 -8.46
N GLY A 136 -5.47 10.31 -8.29
CA GLY A 136 -4.39 10.08 -7.32
C GLY A 136 -4.90 9.93 -5.88
N GLU A 137 -6.17 9.59 -5.72
CA GLU A 137 -6.80 9.39 -4.42
C GLU A 137 -6.69 7.94 -3.96
N LEU A 138 -6.38 7.77 -2.68
CA LEU A 138 -6.36 6.49 -1.99
C LEU A 138 -7.55 6.41 -1.04
N LEU A 139 -8.49 5.53 -1.33
CA LEU A 139 -9.59 5.22 -0.43
C LEU A 139 -9.27 3.92 0.31
N THR A 140 -9.30 3.96 1.64
CA THR A 140 -9.12 2.78 2.48
C THR A 140 -10.37 2.55 3.33
N GLU A 141 -10.92 1.35 3.24
CA GLU A 141 -12.08 0.89 4.00
C GLU A 141 -11.61 0.03 5.17
N LEU A 142 -11.95 0.42 6.39
CA LEU A 142 -11.58 -0.27 7.62
C LEU A 142 -12.84 -0.63 8.42
N VAL A 143 -12.70 -1.67 9.24
CA VAL A 143 -13.69 -2.03 10.24
C VAL A 143 -12.99 -2.13 11.58
N PHE A 144 -13.43 -1.34 12.56
CA PHE A 144 -12.96 -1.40 13.94
C PHE A 144 -14.06 -1.98 14.84
N ALA A 145 -13.69 -2.95 15.66
CA ALA A 145 -14.62 -3.65 16.55
C ALA A 145 -14.02 -3.78 17.96
N PRO A 146 -14.18 -2.77 18.84
CA PRO A 146 -13.58 -2.73 20.18
C PRO A 146 -14.14 -3.78 21.18
N GLY A 147 -15.05 -4.67 20.75
CA GLY A 147 -15.59 -5.76 21.58
C GLY A 147 -16.78 -5.37 22.46
N THR A 148 -17.11 -4.08 22.59
CA THR A 148 -18.24 -3.57 23.40
C THR A 148 -19.59 -3.61 22.66
N GLY A 149 -19.76 -4.50 21.67
CA GLY A 149 -20.95 -4.57 20.82
C GLY A 149 -21.09 -3.48 19.76
N VAL A 150 -20.22 -2.46 19.78
CA VAL A 150 -20.14 -1.40 18.77
C VAL A 150 -19.20 -1.83 17.65
N ARG A 151 -19.58 -1.57 16.40
CA ARG A 151 -18.74 -1.73 15.22
C ARG A 151 -18.69 -0.40 14.48
N LEU A 152 -17.49 0.01 14.09
CA LEU A 152 -17.25 1.24 13.35
C LEU A 152 -16.79 0.88 11.93
N ALA A 153 -17.57 1.26 10.93
CA ALA A 153 -17.10 1.30 9.56
C ALA A 153 -16.39 2.64 9.34
N ILE A 154 -15.17 2.59 8.80
CA ILE A 154 -14.30 3.75 8.62
C ILE A 154 -13.89 3.80 7.16
N GLU A 155 -14.04 4.96 6.54
CA GLU A 155 -13.47 5.25 5.23
C GLU A 155 -12.44 6.35 5.39
N VAL A 156 -11.22 6.10 4.89
CA VAL A 156 -10.13 7.07 4.92
C VAL A 156 -9.73 7.38 3.48
N LEU A 157 -10.00 8.61 3.05
CA LEU A 157 -9.57 9.15 1.76
C LEU A 157 -8.29 9.96 1.98
N GLN A 158 -7.23 9.68 1.22
CA GLN A 158 -5.98 10.43 1.25
C GLN A 158 -5.53 10.81 -0.16
N TYR A 159 -4.97 12.01 -0.31
CA TYR A 159 -4.29 12.42 -1.54
C TYR A 159 -3.23 13.49 -1.29
N ALA A 160 -2.26 13.57 -2.19
CA ALA A 160 -1.31 14.67 -2.26
C ALA A 160 -1.80 15.72 -3.27
N CYS A 161 -2.02 16.96 -2.81
CA CYS A 161 -2.60 17.99 -3.67
C CYS A 161 -1.59 18.39 -4.76
N ARG A 162 -2.01 18.31 -6.03
CA ARG A 162 -1.17 18.72 -7.18
C ARG A 162 -1.15 20.23 -7.40
N SER A 163 -2.26 20.90 -7.10
CA SER A 163 -2.40 22.35 -7.28
C SER A 163 -1.73 23.15 -6.16
N VAL A 164 -1.59 22.55 -4.97
CA VAL A 164 -0.91 23.15 -3.81
C VAL A 164 0.10 22.13 -3.27
N PRO A 165 1.34 22.09 -3.78
CA PRO A 165 2.28 21.01 -3.50
C PRO A 165 2.64 20.80 -2.03
N SER A 166 2.49 21.83 -1.19
CA SER A 166 2.74 21.75 0.25
C SER A 166 1.60 21.08 1.04
N LEU A 167 0.55 20.62 0.37
CA LEU A 167 -0.68 20.16 1.01
C LEU A 167 -0.91 18.66 0.77
N LEU A 168 -1.08 17.93 1.88
CA LEU A 168 -1.65 16.60 1.90
C LEU A 168 -3.04 16.68 2.54
N CYS A 169 -4.00 15.94 1.98
CA CYS A 169 -5.37 15.87 2.49
C CYS A 169 -5.68 14.49 3.06
N GLN A 170 -6.43 14.46 4.15
CA GLN A 170 -7.10 13.28 4.67
C GLN A 170 -8.55 13.63 5.02
N GLU A 171 -9.48 12.78 4.58
CA GLU A 171 -10.87 12.79 5.02
C GLU A 171 -11.17 11.45 5.69
N ILE A 172 -11.78 11.49 6.88
CA ILE A 172 -12.18 10.31 7.64
C ILE A 172 -13.70 10.34 7.77
N ARG A 173 -14.38 9.33 7.23
CA ARG A 173 -15.83 9.12 7.43
C ARG A 173 -16.05 7.95 8.35
N LEU A 174 -16.96 8.14 9.30
CA LEU A 174 -17.29 7.17 10.32
C LEU A 174 -18.77 6.82 10.27
N THR A 175 -19.08 5.53 10.25
CA THR A 175 -20.43 5.00 10.34
C THR A 175 -20.49 4.01 11.50
N PRO A 176 -20.89 4.44 12.70
CA PRO A 176 -21.05 3.57 13.85
C PRO A 176 -22.32 2.71 13.72
N SER A 177 -22.29 1.49 14.25
CA SER A 177 -23.45 0.58 14.25
C SER A 177 -24.51 0.90 15.31
N ALA A 178 -24.17 1.75 16.28
CA ALA A 178 -25.02 2.17 17.40
C ALA A 178 -24.53 3.52 17.95
N ASP A 179 -25.37 4.18 18.73
CA ASP A 179 -25.02 5.44 19.42
C ASP A 179 -23.83 5.20 20.35
N THR A 180 -22.76 5.99 20.17
CA THR A 180 -21.50 5.84 20.90
C THR A 180 -20.72 7.14 20.87
N GLU A 181 -19.88 7.35 21.89
CA GLU A 181 -18.93 8.45 21.93
C GLU A 181 -17.63 8.04 21.22
N ILE A 182 -17.12 8.93 20.36
CA ILE A 182 -15.92 8.71 19.57
C ILE A 182 -14.95 9.86 19.83
N GLU A 183 -13.75 9.55 20.29
CA GLU A 183 -12.66 10.51 20.48
C GLU A 183 -11.65 10.38 19.33
N PHE A 184 -11.22 11.52 18.79
CA PHE A 184 -10.12 11.61 17.83
C PHE A 184 -8.89 12.21 18.50
N VAL A 185 -7.77 11.49 18.45
CA VAL A 185 -6.47 11.99 18.89
C VAL A 185 -5.54 12.05 17.69
N VAL A 186 -5.40 13.25 17.14
CA VAL A 186 -4.56 13.52 15.96
C VAL A 186 -3.14 13.86 16.41
N ARG A 187 -2.15 13.32 15.71
CA ARG A 187 -0.72 13.52 15.98
C ARG A 187 0.08 13.68 14.70
N ILE A 188 1.20 14.37 14.83
CA ILE A 188 2.32 14.33 13.89
C ILE A 188 3.34 13.40 14.52
N ASP A 189 3.80 12.38 13.79
CA ASP A 189 4.83 11.49 14.34
C ASP A 189 6.16 12.26 14.51
N ASN A 190 6.76 12.17 15.69
CA ASN A 190 8.03 12.82 16.02
C ASN A 190 8.99 11.77 16.55
#